data_AF-A0A8D0GDL9-F1
#
_entry.id   AF-A0A8D0GDL9-F1
#
_cell.length_a   1.000
_cell.length_b   1.000
_cell.length_c   1.000
_cell.angle_alpha   90.00
_cell.angle_beta   90.00
_cell.angle_gamma   90.00
#
_symmetry.space_group_name_H-M   'P 1'
#
loop_
_entity.id
_entity.type
_entity.pdbx_description
1 polymer ?
#
loop_
_entity_poly.entity_id
_entity_poly.type
_entity_poly.pdbx_seq_one_letter_code
_entity_poly.pdbx_strand_id
1 'polypeptide(L)'
;LCFHGMHTFWFHSVVCLVKFYFLFHRKIAARFKLQATQNNGTLKGSNSSCQTSGLLSQWVHSTSSHEGHKHHRSQTLPIIRDKNALSNPKLLQMIESTTASGSNETDIVHSVDTEANITTEVCLTILDLLCLFTQQHQRQLQQSDCQNALMKKVFDTYLLFLQINQSATALKHVFAALRLFVSKFPSAFFQGQADLCGSFCYEILKCCNHRSRSTQTEASALLYFFMRKNFEFNKQRSIVRSHLQLIKAVIQLIADAGIGGSRFQHSLAITNNFANGDKQMKNSNFPAEVKDLTKRIRTVLMATAQMKEHEKDPEMLVDLQYSLANSYASTPELRRTWLESMAKIHVRNGDLSEAAMCYIHIAALIAEYLKRKGLFSMGWPAFLSITPNIKEEGAMKEDSGIQDTPYNEVSSIHI
;
A
#
# COMPACT_ATOMS: atom_id res chain seq x y z
N LEU A 1 4.51 -22.03 -30.38
CA LEU A 1 5.40 -20.85 -30.53
C LEU A 1 4.65 -19.56 -30.89
N CYS A 2 3.72 -19.54 -31.86
CA CYS A 2 2.97 -18.31 -32.22
C CYS A 2 2.18 -17.66 -31.08
N PHE A 3 1.55 -18.44 -30.20
CA PHE A 3 0.82 -17.90 -29.04
C PHE A 3 1.74 -17.23 -28.01
N HIS A 4 2.90 -17.82 -27.72
CA HIS A 4 3.88 -17.23 -26.80
C HIS A 4 4.43 -15.90 -27.34
N GLY A 5 4.59 -15.80 -28.67
CA GLY A 5 4.96 -14.57 -29.37
C GLY A 5 3.90 -13.46 -29.23
N MET A 6 2.61 -13.78 -29.40
CA MET A 6 1.51 -12.82 -29.21
C MET A 6 1.39 -12.33 -27.76
N HIS A 7 1.53 -13.21 -26.78
CA HIS A 7 1.51 -12.82 -25.36
C HIS A 7 2.66 -11.87 -25.01
N THR A 8 3.86 -12.17 -25.53
CA THR A 8 5.04 -11.34 -25.29
C THR A 8 4.89 -10.00 -26.01
N PHE A 9 4.37 -9.97 -27.23
CA PHE A 9 4.11 -8.74 -27.99
C PHE A 9 3.02 -7.86 -27.38
N TRP A 10 1.93 -8.44 -26.90
CA TRP A 10 0.86 -7.71 -26.22
C TRP A 10 1.35 -7.15 -24.89
N PHE A 11 2.05 -7.96 -24.09
CA PHE A 11 2.64 -7.49 -22.84
C PHE A 11 3.71 -6.43 -23.08
N HIS A 12 4.53 -6.57 -24.12
CA HIS A 12 5.50 -5.54 -24.50
C HIS A 12 4.80 -4.27 -24.97
N SER A 13 3.71 -4.37 -25.72
CA SER A 13 2.90 -3.22 -26.16
C SER A 13 2.22 -2.51 -25.00
N VAL A 14 1.64 -3.25 -24.04
CA VAL A 14 1.03 -2.69 -22.83
C VAL A 14 2.10 -2.09 -21.92
N VAL A 15 3.23 -2.74 -21.72
CA VAL A 15 4.36 -2.20 -20.96
C VAL A 15 4.95 -0.97 -21.66
N CYS A 16 5.03 -0.96 -22.99
CA CYS A 16 5.47 0.21 -23.76
C CYS A 16 4.46 1.35 -23.66
N LEU A 17 3.15 1.09 -23.72
CA LEU A 17 2.09 2.06 -23.50
C LEU A 17 2.15 2.61 -22.07
N VAL A 18 2.40 1.78 -21.07
CA VAL A 18 2.57 2.19 -19.66
C VAL A 18 3.88 2.99 -19.48
N LYS A 19 4.97 2.63 -20.17
CA LYS A 19 6.21 3.41 -20.18
C LYS A 19 6.06 4.75 -20.90
N PHE A 20 5.31 4.78 -21.99
CA PHE A 20 5.01 6.00 -22.75
C PHE A 20 4.12 6.94 -21.93
N TYR A 21 3.09 6.37 -21.31
CA TYR A 21 2.28 7.00 -20.28
C TYR A 21 3.15 7.56 -19.14
N PHE A 22 4.12 6.80 -18.64
CA PHE A 22 5.03 7.23 -17.56
C PHE A 22 5.92 8.42 -17.94
N LEU A 23 6.44 8.42 -19.18
CA LEU A 23 7.22 9.53 -19.73
C LEU A 23 6.36 10.80 -19.85
N PHE A 24 5.14 10.65 -20.35
CA PHE A 24 4.19 11.75 -20.52
C PHE A 24 3.76 12.33 -19.16
N HIS A 25 3.44 11.46 -18.20
CA HIS A 25 3.04 11.85 -16.85
C HIS A 25 4.16 12.55 -16.04
N ARG A 26 5.43 12.13 -16.22
CA ARG A 26 6.57 12.85 -15.63
C ARG A 26 6.75 14.25 -16.21
N LYS A 27 6.46 14.42 -17.50
CA LYS A 27 6.52 15.71 -18.19
C LYS A 27 5.49 16.70 -17.64
N ILE A 28 4.25 16.24 -17.42
CA ILE A 28 3.14 17.03 -16.83
C ILE A 28 3.46 17.45 -15.39
N ALA A 29 3.89 16.51 -14.55
CA ALA A 29 4.19 16.80 -13.14
C ALA A 29 5.33 17.82 -12.97
N ALA A 30 6.28 17.85 -13.92
CA ALA A 30 7.36 18.84 -13.94
C ALA A 30 6.87 20.24 -14.35
N ARG A 31 6.00 20.34 -15.38
CA ARG A 31 5.41 21.62 -15.82
C ARG A 31 4.57 22.29 -14.72
N PHE A 32 3.78 21.51 -13.98
CA PHE A 32 2.92 22.03 -12.90
C PHE A 32 3.72 22.54 -11.68
N LYS A 33 4.83 21.88 -11.31
CA LYS A 33 5.71 22.35 -10.22
C LYS A 33 6.44 23.64 -10.58
N LEU A 34 6.79 23.85 -11.85
CA LEU A 34 7.44 25.08 -12.31
C LEU A 34 6.49 26.29 -12.18
N GLN A 35 5.22 26.11 -12.56
CA GLN A 35 4.18 27.14 -12.44
C GLN A 35 3.84 27.49 -10.97
N ALA A 36 3.78 26.48 -10.08
CA ALA A 36 3.60 26.72 -8.64
C ALA A 36 4.79 27.46 -7.99
N THR A 37 5.98 27.34 -8.58
CA THR A 37 7.19 28.05 -8.11
C THR A 37 7.26 29.47 -8.67
N GLN A 38 6.81 29.69 -9.92
CA GLN A 38 6.69 31.03 -10.51
C GLN A 38 5.59 31.87 -9.85
N ASN A 39 4.43 31.28 -9.51
CA ASN A 39 3.36 31.99 -8.79
C ASN A 39 3.66 32.33 -7.33
N ASN A 40 4.74 31.78 -6.74
CA ASN A 40 5.21 32.12 -5.40
C ASN A 40 6.38 33.13 -5.42
N GLY A 41 6.68 33.72 -6.57
CA GLY A 41 7.68 34.77 -6.71
C GLY A 41 7.11 36.15 -6.39
N THR A 42 7.48 36.67 -5.21
CA THR A 42 7.56 38.11 -4.84
C THR A 42 6.30 38.75 -4.24
N LEU A 43 6.31 38.97 -2.92
CA LEU A 43 5.99 40.26 -2.30
C LEU A 43 6.68 40.36 -0.94
N LYS A 44 7.52 41.38 -0.81
CA LYS A 44 8.39 41.71 0.33
C LYS A 44 7.77 42.91 1.07
N GLY A 45 7.68 42.85 2.40
CA GLY A 45 7.29 43.94 3.33
C GLY A 45 5.77 44.05 3.55
N SER A 46 5.20 44.19 4.76
CA SER A 46 5.68 44.88 5.97
C SER A 46 4.89 44.41 7.22
N ASN A 47 5.48 44.61 8.42
CA ASN A 47 4.96 44.24 9.75
C ASN A 47 3.71 45.03 10.21
N SER A 48 2.79 44.38 10.94
CA SER A 48 2.26 44.83 12.28
C SER A 48 1.14 43.93 12.84
N SER A 49 1.42 43.36 14.03
CA SER A 49 0.57 43.07 15.22
C SER A 49 -0.96 42.84 15.19
N CYS A 50 -1.34 41.82 16.00
CA CYS A 50 -2.46 41.76 16.97
C CYS A 50 -3.86 41.19 16.62
N GLN A 51 -4.27 40.24 17.49
CA GLN A 51 -5.59 40.05 18.14
C GLN A 51 -6.76 39.42 17.35
N THR A 52 -7.16 38.16 17.66
CA THR A 52 -8.20 37.66 18.61
C THR A 52 -9.68 37.76 18.16
N SER A 53 -10.39 36.61 18.27
CA SER A 53 -11.82 36.41 18.66
C SER A 53 -12.94 36.20 17.62
N GLY A 54 -13.83 35.22 17.92
CA GLY A 54 -15.29 35.21 17.63
C GLY A 54 -15.77 34.44 16.38
N LEU A 55 -16.41 33.26 16.47
CA LEU A 55 -17.83 32.93 16.79
C LEU A 55 -18.85 33.11 15.65
N LEU A 56 -19.52 31.99 15.26
CA LEU A 56 -20.97 31.76 14.90
C LEU A 56 -21.66 32.71 13.88
N SER A 57 -22.52 32.38 12.89
CA SER A 57 -23.68 31.46 12.69
C SER A 57 -24.14 31.58 11.20
N GLN A 58 -24.58 30.54 10.46
CA GLN A 58 -25.94 29.99 10.26
C GLN A 58 -26.93 30.78 9.34
N TRP A 59 -27.43 30.11 8.27
CA TRP A 59 -28.69 30.31 7.47
C TRP A 59 -28.82 31.60 6.58
N VAL A 60 -29.53 31.73 5.45
CA VAL A 60 -30.26 30.88 4.47
C VAL A 60 -30.76 31.77 3.29
N HIS A 61 -30.96 31.18 2.09
CA HIS A 61 -31.75 31.61 0.90
C HIS A 61 -31.31 32.78 -0.04
N SER A 62 -31.01 32.37 -1.28
CA SER A 62 -31.61 32.77 -2.58
C SER A 62 -31.64 34.24 -3.06
N THR A 63 -30.88 34.56 -4.13
CA THR A 63 -31.34 34.92 -5.51
C THR A 63 -30.39 35.86 -6.29
N SER A 64 -30.27 35.58 -7.59
CA SER A 64 -29.87 36.44 -8.72
C SER A 64 -28.39 36.85 -8.95
N SER A 65 -27.84 36.22 -10.00
CA SER A 65 -27.19 36.86 -11.17
C SER A 65 -25.93 37.70 -10.99
N HIS A 66 -24.78 37.03 -11.07
CA HIS A 66 -23.69 37.43 -11.99
C HIS A 66 -22.80 36.20 -12.28
N GLU A 67 -22.99 35.59 -13.45
CA GLU A 67 -22.08 34.53 -13.94
C GLU A 67 -20.73 35.15 -14.30
N GLY A 68 -19.77 35.03 -13.37
CA GLY A 68 -18.36 34.99 -13.71
C GLY A 68 -17.97 33.53 -13.92
N HIS A 69 -17.59 33.17 -15.15
CA HIS A 69 -17.04 31.86 -15.50
C HIS A 69 -15.84 31.51 -14.60
N LYS A 70 -16.10 30.83 -13.48
CA LYS A 70 -15.06 30.06 -12.78
C LYS A 70 -14.91 28.76 -13.56
N HIS A 71 -13.94 28.71 -14.47
CA HIS A 71 -13.50 27.43 -15.04
C HIS A 71 -13.23 26.47 -13.88
N HIS A 72 -14.01 25.40 -13.81
CA HIS A 72 -13.75 24.30 -12.89
C HIS A 72 -12.38 23.72 -13.26
N ARG A 73 -11.40 23.89 -12.36
CA ARG A 73 -10.09 23.23 -12.45
C ARG A 73 -10.32 21.74 -12.73
N SER A 74 -9.64 21.22 -13.74
CA SER A 74 -9.78 19.84 -14.20
C SER A 74 -9.52 18.85 -13.05
N GLN A 75 -10.44 17.90 -12.82
CA GLN A 75 -10.30 16.84 -11.78
C GLN A 75 -9.26 15.76 -12.17
N THR A 76 -8.62 15.94 -13.33
CA THR A 76 -7.73 15.00 -14.01
C THR A 76 -6.25 15.30 -13.77
N LEU A 77 -5.93 16.34 -12.99
CA LEU A 77 -4.55 16.64 -12.64
C LEU A 77 -3.94 15.57 -11.71
N PRO A 78 -2.66 15.19 -11.96
CA PRO A 78 -1.99 14.19 -11.15
C PRO A 78 -1.68 14.70 -9.74
N ILE A 79 -1.92 13.87 -8.73
CA ILE A 79 -1.64 14.23 -7.34
C ILE A 79 -0.20 13.83 -7.01
N ILE A 80 0.69 14.81 -6.88
CA ILE A 80 2.12 14.58 -6.63
C ILE A 80 2.34 14.00 -5.23
N ARG A 81 2.88 12.77 -5.15
CA ARG A 81 3.22 12.09 -3.89
C ARG A 81 4.54 12.56 -3.23
N ASP A 82 5.53 13.06 -3.99
CA ASP A 82 6.90 13.30 -3.46
C ASP A 82 7.48 14.72 -3.61
N LYS A 83 8.40 15.05 -2.70
CA LYS A 83 9.11 16.34 -2.65
C LYS A 83 10.27 16.43 -3.68
N ASN A 84 10.94 15.33 -4.05
CA ASN A 84 12.28 15.34 -4.69
C ASN A 84 12.37 15.08 -6.21
N ALA A 85 11.27 15.13 -6.97
CA ALA A 85 11.25 14.74 -8.39
C ALA A 85 12.06 15.62 -9.39
N LEU A 86 12.86 16.60 -8.94
CA LEU A 86 13.47 17.66 -9.77
C LEU A 86 15.00 17.58 -9.97
N SER A 87 15.70 16.57 -9.44
CA SER A 87 17.16 16.48 -9.55
C SER A 87 17.69 15.91 -10.88
N ASN A 88 16.84 15.67 -11.89
CA ASN A 88 17.27 15.02 -13.13
C ASN A 88 17.67 16.05 -14.22
N PRO A 89 18.96 16.15 -14.60
CA PRO A 89 19.45 17.16 -15.54
C PRO A 89 18.90 16.99 -16.98
N LYS A 90 18.54 15.76 -17.39
CA LYS A 90 17.91 15.51 -18.70
C LYS A 90 16.49 16.09 -18.79
N LEU A 91 15.86 16.33 -17.65
CA LEU A 91 14.50 16.86 -17.55
C LEU A 91 14.49 18.39 -17.71
N LEU A 92 15.53 19.07 -17.21
CA LEU A 92 15.74 20.52 -17.39
C LEU A 92 15.96 20.90 -18.86
N GLN A 93 16.73 20.09 -19.59
CA GLN A 93 17.05 20.36 -21.00
C GLN A 93 15.82 20.25 -21.93
N MET A 94 14.86 19.37 -21.57
CA MET A 94 13.59 19.24 -22.28
C MET A 94 12.61 20.39 -21.97
N ILE A 95 12.76 21.06 -20.81
CA ILE A 95 11.97 22.23 -20.41
C ILE A 95 12.37 23.47 -21.23
N GLU A 96 13.67 23.72 -21.40
CA GLU A 96 14.17 24.88 -22.18
C GLU A 96 13.75 24.85 -23.66
N SER A 97 13.71 23.65 -24.26
CA SER A 97 13.33 23.52 -25.67
C SER A 97 11.87 23.87 -26.00
N THR A 98 10.98 23.97 -24.99
CA THR A 98 9.55 24.29 -25.23
C THR A 98 9.15 25.71 -24.81
N THR A 99 10.00 26.44 -24.10
CA THR A 99 9.70 27.80 -23.60
C THR A 99 10.22 28.93 -24.50
N ALA A 100 10.67 28.61 -25.72
CA ALA A 100 11.29 29.57 -26.64
C ALA A 100 10.30 30.42 -27.47
N SER A 101 9.01 30.49 -27.14
CA SER A 101 8.07 31.41 -27.79
C SER A 101 7.07 31.96 -26.79
N GLY A 102 6.92 33.29 -26.75
CA GLY A 102 6.04 34.00 -25.82
C GLY A 102 4.56 33.66 -25.98
N SER A 103 4.12 32.58 -25.35
CA SER A 103 2.72 32.18 -25.26
C SER A 103 2.06 32.75 -23.99
N ASN A 104 0.80 33.17 -24.14
CA ASN A 104 0.00 33.74 -23.07
C ASN A 104 -0.20 32.72 -21.94
N GLU A 105 -0.22 33.15 -20.67
CA GLU A 105 -0.42 32.26 -19.50
C GLU A 105 -1.67 31.37 -19.63
N THR A 106 -2.70 31.86 -20.34
CA THR A 106 -3.93 31.14 -20.65
C THR A 106 -3.72 29.92 -21.56
N ASP A 107 -2.81 30.01 -22.53
CA ASP A 107 -2.52 28.93 -23.48
C ASP A 107 -1.73 27.80 -22.81
N ILE A 108 -0.87 28.17 -21.86
CA ILE A 108 -0.10 27.21 -21.06
C ILE A 108 -1.04 26.42 -20.13
N VAL A 109 -1.98 27.10 -19.44
CA VAL A 109 -2.97 26.44 -18.58
C VAL A 109 -3.86 25.49 -19.38
N HIS A 110 -4.36 25.93 -20.54
CA HIS A 110 -5.18 25.09 -21.41
C HIS A 110 -4.41 23.87 -21.95
N SER A 111 -3.13 24.05 -22.30
CA SER A 111 -2.26 22.96 -22.73
C SER A 111 -2.07 21.91 -21.62
N VAL A 112 -1.85 22.33 -20.37
CA VAL A 112 -1.67 21.45 -19.22
C VAL A 112 -2.94 20.68 -18.88
N ASP A 113 -4.11 21.32 -18.91
CA ASP A 113 -5.40 20.66 -18.68
C ASP A 113 -5.70 19.63 -19.78
N THR A 114 -5.40 19.96 -21.03
CA THR A 114 -5.53 19.04 -22.17
C THR A 114 -4.59 17.83 -22.00
N GLU A 115 -3.33 18.06 -21.59
CA GLU A 115 -2.34 17.00 -21.34
C GLU A 115 -2.79 16.07 -20.19
N ALA A 116 -3.38 16.62 -19.13
CA ALA A 116 -3.91 15.87 -17.99
C ALA A 116 -5.15 15.03 -18.36
N ASN A 117 -6.03 15.57 -19.20
CA ASN A 117 -7.18 14.85 -19.74
C ASN A 117 -6.75 13.69 -20.63
N ILE A 118 -5.86 13.94 -21.60
CA ILE A 118 -5.31 12.89 -22.49
C ILE A 118 -4.64 11.79 -21.66
N THR A 119 -3.89 12.15 -20.63
CA THR A 119 -3.28 11.18 -19.73
C THR A 119 -4.33 10.30 -19.04
N THR A 120 -5.40 10.91 -18.53
CA THR A 120 -6.49 10.14 -17.92
C THR A 120 -7.14 9.20 -18.94
N GLU A 121 -7.42 9.65 -20.16
CA GLU A 121 -7.98 8.82 -21.24
C GLU A 121 -7.07 7.64 -21.64
N VAL A 122 -5.76 7.88 -21.76
CA VAL A 122 -4.78 6.80 -22.01
C VAL A 122 -4.79 5.78 -20.87
N CYS A 123 -4.87 6.25 -19.62
CA CYS A 123 -4.97 5.36 -18.46
C CYS A 123 -6.22 4.48 -18.54
N LEU A 124 -7.38 5.06 -18.86
CA LEU A 124 -8.63 4.32 -18.99
C LEU A 124 -8.60 3.33 -20.16
N THR A 125 -8.03 3.72 -21.30
CA THR A 125 -7.85 2.84 -22.46
C THR A 125 -7.00 1.62 -22.11
N ILE A 126 -5.88 1.81 -21.42
CA ILE A 126 -5.03 0.68 -21.00
C ILE A 126 -5.77 -0.20 -19.98
N LEU A 127 -6.54 0.41 -19.08
CA LEU A 127 -7.32 -0.33 -18.09
C LEU A 127 -8.40 -1.19 -18.74
N ASP A 128 -9.09 -0.68 -19.76
CA ASP A 128 -10.07 -1.43 -20.54
C ASP A 128 -9.42 -2.55 -21.34
N LEU A 129 -8.26 -2.32 -21.94
CA LEU A 129 -7.48 -3.36 -22.61
C LEU A 129 -7.07 -4.48 -21.64
N LEU A 130 -6.66 -4.14 -20.41
CA LEU A 130 -6.38 -5.13 -19.37
C LEU A 130 -7.64 -5.91 -18.95
N CYS A 131 -8.78 -5.24 -18.84
CA CYS A 131 -10.06 -5.89 -18.56
C CYS A 131 -10.47 -6.86 -19.69
N LEU A 132 -10.30 -6.48 -20.96
CA LEU A 132 -10.56 -7.35 -22.11
C LEU A 132 -9.60 -8.54 -22.14
N PHE A 133 -8.32 -8.30 -21.88
CA PHE A 133 -7.32 -9.37 -21.83
C PHE A 133 -7.62 -10.39 -20.73
N THR A 134 -7.95 -9.93 -19.52
CA THR A 134 -8.31 -10.83 -18.41
C THR A 134 -9.58 -11.62 -18.68
N GLN A 135 -10.53 -11.06 -19.43
CA GLN A 135 -11.72 -11.77 -19.89
C GLN A 135 -11.38 -12.84 -20.93
N GLN A 136 -10.62 -12.49 -21.97
CA GLN A 136 -10.29 -13.40 -23.06
C GLN A 136 -9.35 -14.53 -22.63
N HIS A 137 -8.38 -14.24 -21.76
CA HIS A 137 -7.38 -15.19 -21.29
C HIS A 137 -7.71 -15.79 -19.91
N GLN A 138 -8.98 -15.72 -19.49
CA GLN A 138 -9.41 -16.18 -18.16
C GLN A 138 -8.97 -17.62 -17.85
N ARG A 139 -9.12 -18.56 -18.80
CA ARG A 139 -8.72 -19.96 -18.60
C ARG A 139 -7.23 -20.12 -18.33
N GLN A 140 -6.40 -19.35 -19.04
CA GLN A 140 -4.94 -19.38 -18.87
C GLN A 140 -4.54 -18.77 -17.53
N LEU A 141 -5.19 -17.67 -17.15
CA LEU A 141 -4.98 -17.03 -15.85
C LEU A 141 -5.37 -17.95 -14.69
N GLN A 142 -6.40 -18.80 -14.85
CA GLN A 142 -6.84 -19.76 -13.85
C GLN A 142 -6.00 -21.05 -13.78
N GLN A 143 -5.02 -21.24 -14.67
CA GLN A 143 -4.13 -22.40 -14.61
C GLN A 143 -3.34 -22.42 -13.30
N SER A 144 -3.08 -23.62 -12.78
CA SER A 144 -2.31 -23.83 -11.55
C SER A 144 -2.87 -23.02 -10.37
N ASP A 145 -4.19 -23.01 -10.19
CA ASP A 145 -4.88 -22.25 -9.14
C ASP A 145 -4.54 -20.75 -9.13
N CYS A 146 -4.32 -20.17 -10.32
CA CYS A 146 -3.85 -18.80 -10.53
C CYS A 146 -2.41 -18.52 -10.05
N GLN A 147 -1.64 -19.54 -9.68
CA GLN A 147 -0.23 -19.43 -9.27
C GLN A 147 0.71 -19.53 -10.47
N ASN A 148 0.48 -18.69 -11.49
CA ASN A 148 1.28 -18.68 -12.71
C ASN A 148 1.90 -17.30 -12.98
N ALA A 149 3.00 -17.29 -13.74
CA ALA A 149 3.73 -16.07 -14.04
C ALA A 149 2.92 -15.03 -14.84
N LEU A 150 1.95 -15.48 -15.63
CA LEU A 150 1.06 -14.59 -16.39
C LEU A 150 0.12 -13.81 -15.46
N MET A 151 -0.48 -14.48 -14.47
CA MET A 151 -1.31 -13.86 -13.43
C MET A 151 -0.51 -12.80 -12.69
N LYS A 152 0.69 -13.15 -12.22
CA LYS A 152 1.59 -12.20 -11.55
C LYS A 152 1.88 -10.98 -12.42
N LYS A 153 2.27 -11.17 -13.69
CA LYS A 153 2.53 -10.07 -14.64
C LYS A 153 1.33 -9.15 -14.87
N VAL A 154 0.14 -9.72 -15.06
CA VAL A 154 -1.09 -8.92 -15.24
C VAL A 154 -1.39 -8.14 -13.97
N PHE A 155 -1.27 -8.78 -12.81
CA PHE A 155 -1.51 -8.13 -11.52
C PHE A 155 -0.51 -7.02 -11.21
N ASP A 156 0.79 -7.26 -11.45
CA ASP A 156 1.85 -6.26 -11.31
C ASP A 156 1.58 -5.03 -12.19
N THR A 157 0.96 -5.23 -13.36
CA THR A 157 0.55 -4.11 -14.24
C THR A 157 -0.57 -3.29 -13.59
N TYR A 158 -1.56 -3.92 -12.95
CA TYR A 158 -2.57 -3.20 -12.16
C TYR A 158 -1.96 -2.44 -10.97
N LEU A 159 -1.00 -3.06 -10.26
CA LEU A 159 -0.31 -2.41 -9.15
C LEU A 159 0.51 -1.20 -9.58
N LEU A 160 1.11 -1.25 -10.77
CA LEU A 160 1.87 -0.13 -11.31
C LEU A 160 1.01 1.13 -11.47
N PHE A 161 -0.28 1.00 -11.80
CA PHE A 161 -1.21 2.14 -11.80
C PHE A 161 -1.39 2.74 -10.40
N LEU A 162 -1.39 1.92 -9.34
CA LEU A 162 -1.46 2.41 -7.96
C LEU A 162 -0.16 3.07 -7.50
N GLN A 163 0.99 2.66 -8.04
CA GLN A 163 2.31 3.19 -7.68
C GLN A 163 2.59 4.56 -8.32
N ILE A 164 2.01 4.83 -9.48
CA ILE A 164 2.16 6.10 -10.20
C ILE A 164 1.20 7.17 -9.64
N ASN A 165 1.58 8.45 -9.73
CA ASN A 165 0.80 9.62 -9.26
C ASN A 165 -0.42 9.95 -10.13
N GLN A 166 -1.33 9.01 -10.26
CA GLN A 166 -2.54 9.14 -11.09
C GLN A 166 -3.46 10.30 -10.68
N SER A 167 -4.34 10.69 -11.60
CA SER A 167 -5.45 11.60 -11.28
C SER A 167 -6.48 10.92 -10.36
N ALA A 168 -7.22 11.71 -9.59
CA ALA A 168 -8.25 11.16 -8.70
C ALA A 168 -9.33 10.39 -9.48
N THR A 169 -9.66 10.84 -10.70
CA THR A 169 -10.59 10.17 -11.60
C THR A 169 -10.03 8.83 -12.07
N ALA A 170 -8.81 8.79 -12.59
CA ALA A 170 -8.17 7.54 -13.02
C ALA A 170 -8.10 6.51 -11.88
N LEU A 171 -7.73 6.93 -10.67
CA LEU A 171 -7.66 6.04 -9.50
C LEU A 171 -9.01 5.40 -9.16
N LYS A 172 -10.14 6.10 -9.31
CA LYS A 172 -11.47 5.50 -9.09
C LYS A 172 -11.71 4.31 -10.02
N HIS A 173 -11.36 4.46 -11.30
CA HIS A 173 -11.48 3.38 -12.29
C HIS A 173 -10.50 2.25 -11.99
N VAL A 174 -9.26 2.56 -11.63
CA VAL A 174 -8.25 1.56 -11.21
C VAL A 174 -8.76 0.75 -10.01
N PHE A 175 -9.30 1.39 -8.98
CA PHE A 175 -9.89 0.71 -7.82
C PHE A 175 -11.08 -0.17 -8.22
N ALA A 176 -11.95 0.29 -9.13
CA ALA A 176 -13.07 -0.49 -9.63
C ALA A 176 -12.60 -1.73 -10.41
N ALA A 177 -11.60 -1.58 -11.29
CA ALA A 177 -11.02 -2.69 -12.04
C ALA A 177 -10.33 -3.70 -11.12
N LEU A 178 -9.62 -3.25 -10.08
CA LEU A 178 -9.04 -4.11 -9.06
C LEU A 178 -10.11 -4.88 -8.26
N ARG A 179 -11.21 -4.23 -7.88
CA ARG A 179 -12.37 -4.92 -7.26
C ARG A 179 -12.91 -6.02 -8.17
N LEU A 180 -13.07 -5.73 -9.46
CA LEU A 180 -13.52 -6.71 -10.46
C LEU A 180 -12.53 -7.88 -10.59
N PHE A 181 -11.23 -7.57 -10.65
CA PHE A 181 -10.16 -8.56 -10.78
C PHE A 181 -10.13 -9.53 -9.59
N VAL A 182 -10.16 -9.01 -8.36
CA VAL A 182 -10.22 -9.82 -7.13
C VAL A 182 -11.48 -10.68 -7.09
N SER A 183 -12.64 -10.14 -7.50
CA SER A 183 -13.88 -10.92 -7.61
C SER A 183 -13.76 -12.10 -8.57
N LYS A 184 -13.05 -11.93 -9.70
CA LYS A 184 -12.90 -12.97 -10.72
C LYS A 184 -11.86 -14.03 -10.36
N PHE A 185 -10.79 -13.65 -9.68
CA PHE A 185 -9.67 -14.53 -9.36
C PHE A 185 -9.39 -14.57 -7.85
N PRO A 186 -10.36 -14.94 -6.99
CA PRO A 186 -10.14 -14.93 -5.54
C PRO A 186 -9.06 -15.92 -5.10
N SER A 187 -8.92 -17.07 -5.79
CA SER A 187 -7.87 -18.06 -5.50
C SER A 187 -6.45 -17.50 -5.68
N ALA A 188 -6.24 -16.57 -6.62
CA ALA A 188 -4.94 -15.91 -6.81
C ALA A 188 -4.45 -15.19 -5.54
N PHE A 189 -5.37 -14.66 -4.74
CA PHE A 189 -5.05 -13.90 -3.53
C PHE A 189 -5.12 -14.77 -2.27
N PHE A 190 -6.11 -15.67 -2.21
CA PHE A 190 -6.49 -16.34 -0.97
C PHE A 190 -6.07 -17.82 -0.89
N GLN A 191 -5.43 -18.37 -1.93
CA GLN A 191 -4.97 -19.75 -1.98
C GLN A 191 -3.51 -19.81 -2.47
N GLY A 192 -2.69 -20.70 -1.91
CA GLY A 192 -1.29 -20.88 -2.32
C GLY A 192 -0.35 -19.79 -1.79
N GLN A 193 0.58 -19.29 -2.60
CA GLN A 193 1.56 -18.29 -2.17
C GLN A 193 0.93 -16.92 -1.89
N ALA A 194 1.35 -16.26 -0.80
CA ALA A 194 0.74 -15.00 -0.34
C ALA A 194 1.30 -13.74 -1.01
N ASP A 195 2.22 -13.87 -1.97
CA ASP A 195 2.94 -12.75 -2.60
C ASP A 195 2.01 -11.70 -3.21
N LEU A 196 0.99 -12.12 -3.96
CA LEU A 196 0.02 -11.21 -4.59
C LEU A 196 -0.84 -10.50 -3.54
N CYS A 197 -1.27 -11.23 -2.50
CA CYS A 197 -2.04 -10.69 -1.39
C CYS A 197 -1.22 -9.63 -0.62
N GLY A 198 0.03 -9.94 -0.26
CA GLY A 198 0.94 -9.02 0.44
C GLY A 198 1.21 -7.75 -0.35
N SER A 199 1.57 -7.89 -1.63
CA SER A 199 1.84 -6.75 -2.52
C SER A 199 0.60 -5.87 -2.68
N PHE A 200 -0.59 -6.49 -2.78
CA PHE A 200 -1.84 -5.76 -2.89
C PHE A 200 -2.18 -4.98 -1.62
N CYS A 201 -2.10 -5.64 -0.46
CA CYS A 201 -2.33 -5.03 0.85
C CYS A 201 -1.43 -3.81 1.05
N TYR A 202 -0.14 -3.93 0.70
CA TYR A 202 0.82 -2.84 0.79
C TYR A 202 0.43 -1.62 -0.07
N GLU A 203 0.06 -1.82 -1.34
CA GLU A 203 -0.35 -0.70 -2.21
C GLU A 203 -1.69 -0.09 -1.81
N ILE A 204 -2.67 -0.89 -1.35
CA ILE A 204 -3.93 -0.36 -0.81
C ILE A 204 -3.66 0.53 0.40
N LEU A 205 -2.81 0.09 1.33
CA LEU A 205 -2.49 0.84 2.55
C LEU A 205 -1.73 2.15 2.24
N LYS A 206 -0.87 2.16 1.20
CA LYS A 206 -0.30 3.42 0.67
C LYS A 206 -1.41 4.39 0.24
N CYS A 207 -2.41 3.90 -0.47
CA CYS A 207 -3.57 4.69 -0.90
C CYS A 207 -4.45 5.13 0.29
N CYS A 208 -4.53 4.37 1.39
CA CYS A 208 -5.20 4.81 2.62
C CYS A 208 -4.47 6.00 3.27
N ASN A 209 -3.16 6.17 3.08
CA ASN A 209 -2.43 7.34 3.56
C ASN A 209 -2.40 8.52 2.55
N HIS A 210 -3.20 8.46 1.49
CA HIS A 210 -3.19 9.47 0.43
C HIS A 210 -3.69 10.84 0.92
N ARG A 211 -3.19 11.93 0.31
CA ARG A 211 -3.59 13.31 0.69
C ARG A 211 -5.03 13.64 0.33
N SER A 212 -5.56 13.01 -0.72
CA SER A 212 -6.94 13.24 -1.20
C SER A 212 -7.94 12.38 -0.43
N ARG A 213 -8.93 13.04 0.20
CA ARG A 213 -10.03 12.37 0.90
C ARG A 213 -10.83 11.41 0.00
N SER A 214 -11.07 11.77 -1.26
CA SER A 214 -11.82 10.91 -2.18
C SER A 214 -11.05 9.61 -2.46
N THR A 215 -9.74 9.69 -2.68
CA THR A 215 -8.87 8.53 -2.83
C THR A 215 -8.83 7.68 -1.56
N GLN A 216 -8.77 8.32 -0.39
CA GLN A 216 -8.80 7.61 0.89
C GLN A 216 -10.08 6.78 1.07
N THR A 217 -11.25 7.36 0.75
CA THR A 217 -12.53 6.64 0.85
C THR A 217 -12.59 5.44 -0.10
N GLU A 218 -12.17 5.60 -1.35
CA GLU A 218 -12.14 4.51 -2.33
C GLU A 218 -11.13 3.42 -1.96
N ALA A 219 -9.95 3.79 -1.46
CA ALA A 219 -8.96 2.84 -0.97
C ALA A 219 -9.48 2.07 0.26
N SER A 220 -10.14 2.76 1.20
CA SER A 220 -10.80 2.13 2.35
C SER A 220 -11.94 1.20 1.94
N ALA A 221 -12.68 1.52 0.87
CA ALA A 221 -13.71 0.67 0.30
C ALA A 221 -13.11 -0.57 -0.39
N LEU A 222 -12.00 -0.41 -1.11
CA LEU A 222 -11.27 -1.53 -1.71
C LEU A 222 -10.67 -2.45 -0.63
N LEU A 223 -10.08 -1.88 0.42
CA LEU A 223 -9.58 -2.63 1.57
C LEU A 223 -10.69 -3.45 2.23
N TYR A 224 -11.82 -2.80 2.51
CA TYR A 224 -13.02 -3.45 3.04
C TYR A 224 -13.47 -4.62 2.16
N PHE A 225 -13.63 -4.36 0.86
CA PHE A 225 -14.03 -5.34 -0.12
C PHE A 225 -13.07 -6.54 -0.19
N PHE A 226 -11.76 -6.29 -0.13
CA PHE A 226 -10.74 -7.33 -0.16
C PHE A 226 -10.83 -8.27 1.05
N MET A 227 -10.97 -7.70 2.26
CA MET A 227 -11.18 -8.49 3.48
C MET A 227 -12.49 -9.27 3.42
N ARG A 228 -13.57 -8.66 2.91
CA ARG A 228 -14.85 -9.34 2.73
C ARG A 228 -14.73 -10.52 1.75
N LYS A 229 -14.02 -10.35 0.64
CA LYS A 229 -13.75 -11.44 -0.31
C LYS A 229 -12.90 -12.55 0.28
N ASN A 230 -11.93 -12.22 1.13
CA ASN A 230 -11.17 -13.22 1.87
C ASN A 230 -12.07 -14.04 2.81
N PHE A 231 -12.96 -13.36 3.53
CA PHE A 231 -13.93 -13.99 4.43
C PHE A 231 -14.88 -14.92 3.68
N GLU A 232 -15.46 -14.45 2.57
CA GLU A 232 -16.33 -15.25 1.70
C GLU A 232 -15.61 -16.48 1.14
N PHE A 233 -14.36 -16.33 0.70
CA PHE A 233 -13.54 -17.42 0.18
C PHE A 233 -13.26 -18.50 1.24
N ASN A 234 -13.00 -18.08 2.49
CA ASN A 234 -12.80 -18.97 3.63
C ASN A 234 -14.12 -19.48 4.26
N LYS A 235 -15.21 -19.55 3.48
CA LYS A 235 -16.52 -20.03 3.93
C LYS A 235 -17.03 -19.28 5.17
N GLN A 236 -16.77 -17.98 5.24
CA GLN A 236 -17.19 -17.09 6.32
C GLN A 236 -16.66 -17.46 7.71
N ARG A 237 -15.45 -18.01 7.77
CA ARG A 237 -14.83 -18.40 9.04
C ARG A 237 -13.85 -17.36 9.56
N SER A 238 -12.95 -16.86 8.70
CA SER A 238 -11.88 -15.98 9.15
C SER A 238 -11.26 -15.19 7.99
N ILE A 239 -10.54 -14.13 8.35
CA ILE A 239 -9.76 -13.30 7.41
C ILE A 239 -8.24 -13.39 7.66
N VAL A 240 -7.78 -14.49 8.28
CA VAL A 240 -6.40 -14.65 8.78
C VAL A 240 -5.35 -14.23 7.74
N ARG A 241 -5.52 -14.66 6.49
CA ARG A 241 -4.58 -14.38 5.41
C ARG A 241 -4.49 -12.88 5.08
N SER A 242 -5.62 -12.21 4.84
CA SER A 242 -5.61 -10.76 4.60
C SER A 242 -5.20 -9.97 5.85
N HIS A 243 -5.62 -10.40 7.04
CA HIS A 243 -5.22 -9.83 8.33
C HIS A 243 -3.69 -9.82 8.50
N LEU A 244 -3.06 -10.97 8.27
CA LEU A 244 -1.62 -11.16 8.38
C LEU A 244 -0.83 -10.29 7.40
N GLN A 245 -1.24 -10.31 6.13
CA GLN A 245 -0.60 -9.51 5.09
C GLN A 245 -0.79 -8.00 5.31
N LEU A 246 -1.92 -7.57 5.87
CA LEU A 246 -2.14 -6.17 6.22
C LEU A 246 -1.24 -5.72 7.37
N ILE A 247 -1.06 -6.53 8.42
CA ILE A 247 -0.14 -6.20 9.51
C ILE A 247 1.30 -6.11 8.97
N LYS A 248 1.75 -7.10 8.19
CA LYS A 248 3.06 -7.10 7.54
C LYS A 248 3.28 -5.85 6.70
N ALA A 249 2.30 -5.48 5.89
CA ALA A 249 2.35 -4.29 5.05
C ALA A 249 2.39 -2.99 5.86
N VAL A 250 1.64 -2.89 6.97
CA VAL A 250 1.71 -1.72 7.87
C VAL A 250 3.10 -1.55 8.45
N ILE A 251 3.70 -2.63 8.95
CA ILE A 251 5.06 -2.62 9.53
C ILE A 251 6.06 -2.10 8.50
N GLN A 252 6.02 -2.62 7.27
CA GLN A 252 6.89 -2.19 6.19
C GLN A 252 6.66 -0.70 5.80
N LEU A 253 5.40 -0.25 5.75
CA LEU A 253 5.07 1.13 5.40
C LEU A 253 5.49 2.16 6.44
N ILE A 254 5.55 1.78 7.72
CA ILE A 254 6.07 2.65 8.77
C ILE A 254 7.54 2.95 8.47
N ALA A 255 8.32 1.93 8.11
CA ALA A 255 9.74 2.07 7.77
C ALA A 255 9.97 2.87 6.47
N ASP A 256 9.17 2.64 5.43
CA ASP A 256 9.37 3.23 4.11
C ASP A 256 8.80 4.65 3.97
N ALA A 257 7.64 4.92 4.59
CA ALA A 257 6.81 6.09 4.26
C ALA A 257 6.30 6.88 5.48
N GLY A 258 6.61 6.45 6.71
CA GLY A 258 6.18 7.15 7.94
C GLY A 258 4.66 7.28 8.05
N ILE A 259 3.95 6.15 7.99
CA ILE A 259 2.49 6.11 8.15
C ILE A 259 2.07 6.22 9.62
N GLY A 260 0.82 6.62 9.89
CA GLY A 260 0.25 6.64 11.26
C GLY A 260 -0.45 7.94 11.67
N GLY A 261 -0.32 9.00 10.86
CA GLY A 261 -1.02 10.26 11.10
C GLY A 261 -2.55 10.20 10.92
N SER A 262 -3.21 11.33 11.18
CA SER A 262 -4.69 11.48 11.15
C SER A 262 -5.34 11.00 9.84
N ARG A 263 -4.64 11.14 8.71
CA ARG A 263 -5.08 10.64 7.40
C ARG A 263 -5.32 9.13 7.43
N PHE A 264 -4.31 8.36 7.83
CA PHE A 264 -4.40 6.91 7.87
C PHE A 264 -5.42 6.42 8.89
N GLN A 265 -5.47 7.06 10.08
CA GLN A 265 -6.48 6.77 11.10
C GLN A 265 -7.90 6.98 10.60
N HIS A 266 -8.13 8.04 9.82
CA HIS A 266 -9.42 8.31 9.19
C HIS A 266 -9.81 7.20 8.19
N SER A 267 -8.87 6.74 7.35
CA SER A 267 -9.12 5.62 6.45
C SER A 267 -9.48 4.32 7.17
N LEU A 268 -8.82 4.01 8.29
CA LEU A 268 -9.19 2.86 9.13
C LEU A 268 -10.59 3.01 9.73
N ALA A 269 -10.99 4.23 10.10
CA ALA A 269 -12.35 4.49 10.58
C ALA A 269 -13.40 4.28 9.47
N ILE A 270 -13.13 4.75 8.25
CA ILE A 270 -14.01 4.51 7.10
C ILE A 270 -14.18 3.00 6.84
N THR A 271 -13.08 2.23 6.86
CA THR A 271 -13.15 0.77 6.66
C THR A 271 -13.99 0.07 7.72
N ASN A 272 -13.89 0.48 8.99
CA ASN A 272 -14.77 -0.02 10.06
C ASN A 272 -16.24 0.35 9.82
N ASN A 273 -16.51 1.57 9.36
CA ASN A 273 -17.88 2.01 9.05
C ASN A 273 -18.49 1.18 7.91
N PHE A 274 -17.72 0.83 6.88
CA PHE A 274 -18.19 -0.08 5.83
C PHE A 274 -18.53 -1.47 6.38
N ALA A 275 -17.70 -2.03 7.26
CA ALA A 275 -17.97 -3.34 7.88
C ALA A 275 -19.20 -3.33 8.79
N ASN A 276 -19.40 -2.27 9.57
CA ASN A 276 -20.58 -2.14 10.43
C ASN A 276 -21.87 -1.83 9.65
N GLY A 277 -21.74 -1.16 8.50
CA GLY A 277 -22.87 -0.79 7.64
C GLY A 277 -23.33 -1.90 6.68
N ASP A 278 -22.54 -2.96 6.50
CA ASP A 278 -22.86 -4.04 5.57
C ASP A 278 -23.92 -4.99 6.15
N LYS A 279 -25.16 -4.82 5.69
CA LYS A 279 -26.31 -5.63 6.11
C LYS A 279 -26.14 -7.11 5.85
N GLN A 280 -25.40 -7.51 4.81
CA GLN A 280 -25.21 -8.93 4.46
C GLN A 280 -24.24 -9.61 5.43
N MET A 281 -23.33 -8.86 6.05
CA MET A 281 -22.31 -9.38 6.96
C MET A 281 -22.65 -9.16 8.45
N LYS A 282 -23.73 -8.44 8.76
CA LYS A 282 -24.12 -8.06 10.13
C LYS A 282 -24.28 -9.24 11.10
N ASN A 283 -24.72 -10.40 10.60
CA ASN A 283 -24.94 -11.61 11.42
C ASN A 283 -23.72 -12.56 11.45
N SER A 284 -22.60 -12.15 10.86
CA SER A 284 -21.37 -12.94 10.81
C SER A 284 -20.32 -12.40 11.79
N ASN A 285 -19.23 -13.15 12.02
CA ASN A 285 -18.10 -12.66 12.82
C ASN A 285 -17.23 -11.61 12.08
N PHE A 286 -17.52 -11.31 10.82
CA PHE A 286 -16.69 -10.45 9.98
C PHE A 286 -16.50 -9.02 10.51
N PRO A 287 -17.54 -8.29 10.97
CA PRO A 287 -17.34 -6.96 11.54
C PRO A 287 -16.43 -6.96 12.78
N ALA A 288 -16.48 -8.02 13.60
CA ALA A 288 -15.60 -8.18 14.74
C ALA A 288 -14.14 -8.41 14.32
N GLU A 289 -13.91 -9.28 13.34
CA GLU A 289 -12.58 -9.52 12.74
C GLU A 289 -11.96 -8.24 12.17
N VAL A 290 -12.73 -7.43 11.43
CA VAL A 290 -12.26 -6.14 10.88
C VAL A 290 -11.93 -5.16 12.01
N LYS A 291 -12.78 -5.08 13.04
CA LYS A 291 -12.54 -4.23 14.21
C LYS A 291 -11.25 -4.63 14.93
N ASP A 292 -11.04 -5.93 15.16
CA ASP A 292 -9.86 -6.47 15.82
C ASP A 292 -8.59 -6.20 15.00
N LEU A 293 -8.63 -6.41 13.68
CA LEU A 293 -7.54 -6.06 12.79
C LEU A 293 -7.18 -4.58 12.89
N THR A 294 -8.16 -3.67 12.81
CA THR A 294 -7.86 -2.24 12.91
C THR A 294 -7.36 -1.83 14.29
N LYS A 295 -7.78 -2.51 15.36
CA LYS A 295 -7.21 -2.32 16.70
C LYS A 295 -5.74 -2.75 16.72
N ARG A 296 -5.40 -3.92 16.19
CA ARG A 296 -4.00 -4.39 16.08
C ARG A 296 -3.14 -3.44 15.26
N ILE A 297 -3.63 -2.97 14.12
CA ILE A 297 -2.93 -1.96 13.30
C ILE A 297 -2.67 -0.68 14.09
N ARG A 298 -3.66 -0.18 14.86
CA ARG A 298 -3.46 1.01 15.71
C ARG A 298 -2.43 0.75 16.80
N THR A 299 -2.43 -0.42 17.42
CA THR A 299 -1.39 -0.81 18.40
C THR A 299 -0.01 -0.80 17.77
N VAL A 300 0.17 -1.37 16.56
CA VAL A 300 1.45 -1.33 15.82
C VAL A 300 1.89 0.13 15.62
N LEU A 301 0.99 1.00 15.15
CA LEU A 301 1.31 2.39 14.86
C LEU A 301 1.66 3.18 16.12
N MET A 302 0.95 2.96 17.22
CA MET A 302 1.24 3.62 18.50
C MET A 302 2.59 3.16 19.04
N ALA A 303 2.83 1.87 19.06
CA ALA A 303 4.06 1.32 19.61
C ALA A 303 5.28 1.68 18.75
N THR A 304 5.13 1.75 17.42
CA THR A 304 6.21 2.26 16.53
C THR A 304 6.42 3.77 16.63
N ALA A 305 5.39 4.56 16.94
CA ALA A 305 5.56 5.97 17.26
C ALA A 305 6.31 6.16 18.59
N GLN A 306 6.00 5.35 19.60
CA GLN A 306 6.72 5.33 20.88
C GLN A 306 8.19 4.90 20.70
N MET A 307 8.45 3.87 19.89
CA MET A 307 9.82 3.48 19.53
C MET A 307 10.61 4.65 18.94
N LYS A 308 9.97 5.45 18.06
CA LYS A 308 10.60 6.63 17.48
C LYS A 308 10.85 7.76 18.50
N GLU A 309 9.91 7.97 19.42
CA GLU A 309 10.01 8.99 20.46
C GLU A 309 11.12 8.68 21.48
N HIS A 310 11.33 7.39 21.75
CA HIS A 310 12.35 6.87 22.66
C HIS A 310 13.62 6.39 21.93
N GLU A 311 13.89 6.84 20.70
CA GLU A 311 15.15 6.50 19.98
C GLU A 311 16.42 6.90 20.76
N LYS A 312 16.31 7.83 21.71
CA LYS A 312 17.41 8.29 22.57
C LYS A 312 17.50 7.56 23.91
N ASP A 313 16.56 6.66 24.19
CA ASP A 313 16.49 5.84 25.40
C ASP A 313 16.55 4.36 25.00
N PRO A 314 17.75 3.75 24.97
CA PRO A 314 17.94 2.40 24.47
C PRO A 314 17.21 1.35 25.32
N GLU A 315 17.05 1.55 26.62
CA GLU A 315 16.36 0.60 27.50
C GLU A 315 14.85 0.58 27.19
N MET A 316 14.24 1.76 27.10
CA MET A 316 12.81 1.86 26.77
C MET A 316 12.52 1.41 25.33
N LEU A 317 13.45 1.65 24.40
CA LEU A 317 13.33 1.17 23.02
C LEU A 317 13.30 -0.36 22.96
N VAL A 318 14.19 -1.02 23.71
CA VAL A 318 14.24 -2.48 23.80
C VAL A 318 12.98 -3.04 24.44
N ASP A 319 12.48 -2.44 25.53
CA ASP A 319 11.24 -2.87 26.19
C ASP A 319 10.00 -2.72 25.29
N LEU A 320 9.93 -1.64 24.50
CA LEU A 320 8.85 -1.41 23.53
C LEU A 320 8.92 -2.43 22.38
N GLN A 321 10.10 -2.68 21.84
CA GLN A 321 10.34 -3.69 20.81
C GLN A 321 9.97 -5.09 21.31
N TYR A 322 10.35 -5.40 22.54
CA TYR A 322 10.05 -6.66 23.23
C TYR A 322 8.54 -6.83 23.45
N SER A 323 7.85 -5.82 23.98
CA SER A 323 6.40 -5.84 24.22
C SER A 323 5.61 -6.06 22.92
N LEU A 324 5.99 -5.35 21.85
CA LEU A 324 5.43 -5.55 20.51
C LEU A 324 5.66 -6.97 20.01
N ALA A 325 6.90 -7.45 20.09
CA ALA A 325 7.24 -8.78 19.62
C ALA A 325 6.47 -9.85 20.40
N ASN A 326 6.35 -9.71 21.73
CA ASN A 326 5.64 -10.65 22.60
C ASN A 326 4.13 -10.68 22.29
N SER A 327 3.56 -9.55 21.88
CA SER A 327 2.16 -9.49 21.42
C SER A 327 1.86 -10.36 20.19
N TYR A 328 2.90 -10.76 19.45
CA TYR A 328 2.81 -11.66 18.29
C TYR A 328 3.26 -13.10 18.58
N ALA A 329 3.69 -13.44 19.80
CA ALA A 329 4.25 -14.75 20.14
C ALA A 329 3.29 -15.93 19.85
N SER A 330 1.98 -15.68 19.88
CA SER A 330 0.97 -16.71 19.55
C SER A 330 0.83 -16.99 18.06
N THR A 331 1.38 -16.14 17.18
CA THR A 331 1.27 -16.27 15.72
C THR A 331 2.67 -16.26 15.11
N PRO A 332 3.26 -17.44 14.83
CA PRO A 332 4.67 -17.57 14.44
C PRO A 332 5.02 -16.77 13.18
N GLU A 333 4.11 -16.67 12.21
CA GLU A 333 4.36 -15.89 10.99
C GLU A 333 4.41 -14.37 11.24
N LEU A 334 3.61 -13.85 12.18
CA LEU A 334 3.67 -12.45 12.62
C LEU A 334 4.97 -12.19 13.40
N ARG A 335 5.30 -13.07 14.35
CA ARG A 335 6.53 -12.98 15.15
C ARG A 335 7.76 -12.95 14.23
N ARG A 336 7.85 -13.87 13.26
CA ARG A 336 8.92 -13.88 12.25
C ARG A 336 9.00 -12.57 11.46
N THR A 337 7.88 -12.12 10.89
CA THR A 337 7.84 -10.90 10.06
C THR A 337 8.29 -9.67 10.85
N TRP A 338 7.86 -9.58 12.12
CA TRP A 338 8.25 -8.51 13.03
C TRP A 338 9.76 -8.55 13.30
N LEU A 339 10.31 -9.72 13.66
CA LEU A 339 11.74 -9.92 13.88
C LEU A 339 12.57 -9.61 12.62
N GLU A 340 12.11 -9.99 11.41
CA GLU A 340 12.78 -9.65 10.15
C GLU A 340 12.81 -8.15 9.90
N SER A 341 11.71 -7.45 10.19
CA SER A 341 11.66 -5.98 10.07
C SER A 341 12.56 -5.30 11.10
N MET A 342 12.59 -5.80 12.33
CA MET A 342 13.42 -5.28 13.41
C MET A 342 14.91 -5.48 13.10
N ALA A 343 15.29 -6.67 12.64
CA ALA A 343 16.66 -6.96 12.19
C ALA A 343 17.12 -5.95 11.12
N LYS A 344 16.28 -5.63 10.13
CA LYS A 344 16.61 -4.62 9.11
C LYS A 344 16.81 -3.23 9.69
N ILE A 345 16.05 -2.86 10.72
CA ILE A 345 16.20 -1.56 11.41
C ILE A 345 17.54 -1.54 12.16
N HIS A 346 17.86 -2.58 12.91
CA HIS A 346 19.14 -2.70 13.63
C HIS A 346 20.35 -2.67 12.69
N VAL A 347 20.31 -3.41 11.57
CA VAL A 347 21.36 -3.36 10.53
C VAL A 347 21.54 -1.94 10.00
N ARG A 348 20.43 -1.21 9.75
CA ARG A 348 20.50 0.18 9.26
C ARG A 348 21.08 1.14 10.31
N ASN A 349 20.86 0.87 11.59
CA ASN A 349 21.35 1.68 12.70
C ASN A 349 22.82 1.35 13.07
N GLY A 350 23.36 0.22 12.60
CA GLY A 350 24.68 -0.28 12.95
C GLY A 350 24.71 -1.24 14.15
N ASP A 351 23.53 -1.57 14.69
CA ASP A 351 23.32 -2.43 15.87
C ASP A 351 23.38 -3.92 15.46
N LEU A 352 24.59 -4.41 15.14
CA LEU A 352 24.75 -5.74 14.56
C LEU A 352 24.42 -6.88 15.53
N SER A 353 24.63 -6.69 16.84
CA SER A 353 24.34 -7.69 17.87
C SER A 353 22.84 -7.93 18.02
N GLU A 354 22.06 -6.86 18.00
CA GLU A 354 20.60 -6.85 18.09
C GLU A 354 19.98 -7.43 16.81
N ALA A 355 20.57 -7.14 15.65
CA ALA A 355 20.19 -7.79 14.39
C ALA A 355 20.46 -9.30 14.44
N ALA A 356 21.63 -9.73 14.91
CA ALA A 356 21.97 -11.15 15.05
C ALA A 356 21.01 -11.87 16.00
N MET A 357 20.65 -11.22 17.12
CA MET A 357 19.65 -11.73 18.04
C MET A 357 18.28 -11.92 17.38
N CYS A 358 17.81 -10.96 16.57
CA CYS A 358 16.57 -11.12 15.81
C CYS A 358 16.61 -12.36 14.90
N TYR A 359 17.73 -12.62 14.22
CA TYR A 359 17.91 -13.80 13.38
C TYR A 359 17.95 -15.11 14.17
N ILE A 360 18.58 -15.13 15.35
CA ILE A 360 18.57 -16.30 16.25
C ILE A 360 17.14 -16.63 16.70
N HIS A 361 16.35 -15.61 17.06
CA HIS A 361 14.93 -15.79 17.39
C HIS A 361 14.12 -16.32 16.20
N ILE A 362 14.36 -15.83 14.97
CA ILE A 362 13.73 -16.36 13.75
C ILE A 362 14.10 -17.84 13.54
N ALA A 363 15.38 -18.19 13.68
CA ALA A 363 15.87 -19.55 13.48
C ALA A 363 15.26 -20.52 14.51
N ALA A 364 15.18 -20.12 15.78
CA ALA A 364 14.55 -20.92 16.83
C ALA A 364 13.04 -21.12 16.59
N LEU A 365 12.35 -20.09 16.12
CA LEU A 365 10.93 -20.14 15.78
C LEU A 365 10.67 -21.10 14.60
N ILE A 366 11.52 -21.07 13.56
CA ILE A 366 11.44 -22.00 12.42
C ILE A 366 11.76 -23.42 12.86
N ALA A 367 12.78 -23.63 13.71
CA ALA A 367 13.14 -24.94 14.23
C ALA A 367 12.01 -25.56 15.06
N GLU A 368 11.35 -24.77 15.92
CA GLU A 368 10.19 -25.22 16.69
C GLU A 368 8.98 -25.58 15.80
N TYR A 369 8.73 -24.79 14.75
CA TYR A 369 7.73 -25.13 13.73
C TYR A 369 8.10 -26.45 13.01
N LEU A 370 9.37 -26.56 12.62
CA LEU A 370 10.11 -27.74 12.14
C LEU A 370 9.72 -29.02 12.89
N LYS A 371 10.00 -28.96 14.18
CA LYS A 371 9.82 -30.03 15.14
C LYS A 371 8.38 -30.45 15.29
N ARG A 372 7.45 -29.50 15.38
CA ARG A 372 6.02 -29.80 15.51
C ARG A 372 5.43 -30.45 14.27
N LYS A 373 5.99 -30.18 13.08
CA LYS A 373 5.64 -30.87 11.83
C LYS A 373 6.29 -32.26 11.69
N GLY A 374 7.15 -32.65 12.62
CA GLY A 374 7.90 -33.91 12.56
C GLY A 374 9.00 -33.93 11.50
N LEU A 375 9.36 -32.76 10.94
CA LEU A 375 10.36 -32.63 9.89
C LEU A 375 11.78 -32.36 10.45
N PHE A 376 11.88 -32.01 11.73
CA PHE A 376 13.14 -31.68 12.37
C PHE A 376 13.18 -32.19 13.82
N SER A 377 14.34 -32.62 14.30
CA SER A 377 14.46 -33.23 15.64
C SER A 377 14.72 -32.21 16.76
N MET A 378 15.23 -31.03 16.42
CA MET A 378 15.60 -29.99 17.37
C MET A 378 14.58 -28.82 17.31
N GLY A 379 14.26 -28.22 18.45
CA GLY A 379 13.36 -27.06 18.53
C GLY A 379 14.08 -25.83 19.08
N TRP A 380 13.33 -24.85 19.59
CA TRP A 380 13.92 -23.68 20.25
C TRP A 380 14.94 -24.01 21.37
N PRO A 381 14.88 -25.14 22.12
CA PRO A 381 15.87 -25.42 23.16
C PRO A 381 17.30 -25.59 22.66
N ALA A 382 17.49 -25.88 21.37
CA ALA A 382 18.83 -26.01 20.77
C ALA A 382 19.63 -24.69 20.77
N PHE A 383 18.93 -23.56 20.88
CA PHE A 383 19.50 -22.23 20.84
C PHE A 383 19.75 -21.64 22.24
N LEU A 384 19.45 -22.39 23.32
CA LEU A 384 19.65 -21.96 24.72
C LEU A 384 21.12 -21.70 25.06
N SER A 385 22.06 -22.35 24.37
CA SER A 385 23.49 -22.12 24.52
C SER A 385 23.94 -20.77 23.98
N ILE A 386 23.16 -20.16 23.07
CA ILE A 386 23.45 -18.87 22.46
C ILE A 386 22.78 -17.75 23.26
N THR A 387 21.51 -17.92 23.62
CA THR A 387 20.78 -16.93 24.42
C THR A 387 19.68 -17.55 25.29
N PRO A 388 19.56 -17.14 26.57
CA PRO A 388 18.49 -17.60 27.45
C PRO A 388 17.11 -17.04 27.08
N ASN A 389 17.06 -15.93 26.32
CA ASN A 389 15.80 -15.24 25.93
C ASN A 389 14.98 -16.07 24.92
N ILE A 390 15.56 -17.14 24.36
CA ILE A 390 14.90 -17.97 23.36
C ILE A 390 13.74 -18.82 23.90
N LYS A 391 13.61 -18.93 25.24
CA LYS A 391 12.49 -19.61 25.91
C LYS A 391 11.13 -19.06 25.49
N GLU A 392 11.08 -17.80 25.10
CA GLU A 392 9.87 -17.12 24.65
C GLU A 392 9.29 -17.70 23.36
N GLU A 393 10.12 -18.27 22.47
CA GLU A 393 9.64 -18.89 21.23
C GLU A 393 8.88 -20.20 21.48
N GLY A 394 8.93 -20.72 22.72
CA GLY A 394 8.12 -21.85 23.17
C GLY A 394 6.62 -21.54 23.33
N ALA A 395 6.22 -20.26 23.38
CA ALA A 395 4.83 -19.84 23.55
C ALA A 395 3.96 -20.00 22.28
N MET A 396 4.55 -20.48 21.19
CA MET A 396 3.88 -20.75 19.92
C MET A 396 2.68 -21.68 20.13
N LYS A 397 1.48 -21.29 19.66
CA LYS A 397 0.27 -22.13 19.68
C LYS A 397 0.04 -22.78 18.31
N GLU A 398 -0.59 -23.96 18.27
CA GLU A 398 -1.05 -24.56 17.01
C GLU A 398 -2.14 -23.67 16.39
N ASP A 399 -1.82 -23.02 15.28
CA ASP A 399 -2.82 -22.27 14.52
C ASP A 399 -3.55 -23.25 13.60
N SER A 400 -4.82 -23.53 13.90
CA SER A 400 -5.67 -24.53 13.22
C SER A 400 -6.16 -24.08 11.83
N GLY A 401 -5.45 -23.15 11.18
CA GLY A 401 -5.92 -22.48 9.96
C GLY A 401 -4.91 -22.28 8.84
N ILE A 402 -3.62 -22.64 9.00
CA ILE A 402 -2.59 -22.30 8.00
C ILE A 402 -2.07 -23.58 7.33
N GLN A 403 -2.72 -23.98 6.22
CA GLN A 403 -2.14 -24.91 5.25
C GLN A 403 -1.05 -24.24 4.36
N ASP A 404 -0.86 -22.93 4.48
CA ASP A 404 0.03 -22.14 3.63
C ASP A 404 1.33 -21.76 4.33
N THR A 405 2.23 -22.69 4.56
CA THR A 405 3.60 -22.32 4.94
C THR A 405 4.63 -23.13 4.16
N PRO A 406 5.49 -22.49 3.35
CA PRO A 406 6.57 -23.15 2.61
C PRO A 406 7.79 -23.34 3.51
N TYR A 407 7.62 -23.90 4.70
CA TYR A 407 8.75 -24.29 5.53
C TYR A 407 9.26 -25.65 5.05
N ASN A 408 10.13 -25.63 4.05
CA ASN A 408 10.95 -26.79 3.68
C ASN A 408 12.31 -26.67 4.37
N GLU A 409 13.04 -27.79 4.49
CA GLU A 409 14.42 -27.84 5.01
C GLU A 409 15.35 -26.77 4.39
N VAL A 410 15.07 -26.34 3.15
CA VAL A 410 15.80 -25.30 2.43
C VAL A 410 15.70 -23.92 3.09
N SER A 411 14.59 -23.62 3.77
CA SER A 411 14.41 -22.36 4.52
C SER A 411 15.35 -22.26 5.73
N SER A 412 15.85 -23.40 6.23
CA SER A 412 16.88 -23.46 7.27
C SER A 412 18.31 -23.29 6.74
N ILE A 413 18.51 -23.38 5.41
CA ILE A 413 19.84 -23.33 4.75
C ILE A 413 20.19 -21.90 4.28
N HIS A 414 19.22 -20.95 4.30
CA HIS A 414 19.42 -19.56 3.88
C HIS A 414 19.50 -18.54 5.04
N ILE A 415 19.44 -19.00 6.29
CA ILE A 415 19.81 -18.25 7.50
C ILE A 415 21.16 -18.77 7.94
#